data_AF-Q9XXR5-F1
#
_entry.id   AF-Q9XXR5-F1
#
_cell.length_a   1.000
_cell.length_b   1.000
_cell.length_c   1.000
_cell.angle_alpha   90.00
_cell.angle_beta   90.00
_cell.angle_gamma   90.00
#
_symmetry.space_group_name_H-M   'P 1'
#
loop_
_entity.id
_entity.type
_entity.pdbx_description
1 polymer ?
#
loop_
_entity_poly.entity_id
_entity_poly.type
_entity_poly.pdbx_seq_one_letter_code
_entity_poly.pdbx_strand_id
1 'polypeptide(L)'
;MISAQLFAIFSVLVISTDGLLGIIGSKQGVTVTGKLICNGQPASNVLVKMYEDGTFYDSKMGSVKTGSDGTFRVSGDQNKIRTIDPKVNIYHKCNYNGLCSKKVSINIPKNAVVSGSGQNARNYDIGTINLANKFSGESTDCIH
;
A
#
# COMPACT_ATOMS: atom_id res chain seq x y z
N MET A 1 23.02 -27.02 -46.97
CA MET A 1 23.58 -25.80 -46.34
C MET A 1 22.50 -24.91 -45.70
N ILE A 2 21.35 -24.67 -46.35
CA ILE A 2 20.25 -23.82 -45.83
C ILE A 2 19.70 -24.30 -44.46
N SER A 3 19.54 -25.61 -44.26
CA SER A 3 19.01 -26.19 -43.01
C SER A 3 19.89 -25.90 -41.78
N ALA A 4 21.23 -25.89 -41.94
CA ALA A 4 22.15 -25.60 -40.85
C ALA A 4 22.13 -24.11 -40.45
N GLN A 5 21.94 -23.21 -41.42
CA GLN A 5 21.79 -21.77 -41.13
C GLN A 5 20.47 -21.47 -40.42
N LEU A 6 19.36 -22.11 -40.81
CA LEU A 6 18.08 -21.97 -40.09
C LEU A 6 18.19 -22.45 -38.63
N PHE A 7 18.85 -23.59 -38.39
CA PHE A 7 19.07 -24.10 -37.03
C PHE A 7 19.94 -23.17 -36.18
N ALA A 8 21.00 -22.61 -36.76
CA ALA A 8 21.87 -21.65 -36.06
C ALA A 8 21.11 -20.37 -35.70
N ILE A 9 20.30 -19.83 -36.62
CA ILE A 9 19.46 -18.65 -36.37
C ILE A 9 18.42 -18.92 -35.27
N PHE A 10 17.77 -20.09 -35.30
CA PHE A 10 16.82 -20.48 -34.24
C PHE A 10 17.51 -20.62 -32.88
N SER A 11 18.72 -21.18 -32.84
CA SER A 11 19.51 -21.32 -31.61
C SER A 11 19.91 -19.95 -31.03
N VAL A 12 20.33 -19.00 -31.88
CA VAL A 12 20.66 -17.64 -31.44
C VAL A 12 19.41 -16.90 -30.94
N LEU A 13 18.26 -17.09 -31.59
CA LEU A 13 16.98 -16.51 -31.15
C LEU A 13 16.57 -17.05 -29.78
N VAL A 14 16.67 -18.38 -29.54
CA VAL A 14 16.35 -18.97 -28.24
C VAL A 14 17.29 -18.46 -27.14
N ILE A 15 18.61 -18.38 -27.37
CA ILE A 15 19.57 -17.86 -26.38
C ILE A 15 19.30 -16.37 -26.06
N SER A 16 18.81 -15.59 -27.03
CA SER A 16 18.45 -14.19 -26.79
C SER A 16 17.17 -13.99 -25.96
N THR A 17 16.32 -15.02 -25.83
CA THR A 17 15.06 -14.93 -25.08
C THR A 17 15.23 -15.12 -23.57
N ASP A 18 16.29 -15.80 -23.11
CA ASP A 18 16.51 -16.05 -21.67
C ASP A 18 16.87 -14.77 -20.88
N GLY A 19 17.38 -13.74 -21.56
CA GLY A 19 17.73 -12.46 -20.92
C GLY A 19 16.53 -11.58 -20.56
N LEU A 20 15.35 -11.83 -21.12
CA LEU A 20 14.19 -10.93 -21.01
C LEU A 20 13.18 -11.31 -19.90
N LEU A 21 13.28 -12.49 -19.30
CA LEU A 21 12.31 -12.96 -18.29
C LEU A 21 12.74 -12.72 -16.83
N GLY A 22 13.88 -12.07 -16.61
CA GLY A 22 14.56 -12.01 -15.31
C GLY A 22 14.30 -10.80 -14.42
N ILE A 23 13.35 -9.90 -14.70
CA ILE A 23 13.10 -8.77 -13.80
C ILE A 23 12.25 -9.20 -12.60
N ILE A 24 12.84 -10.04 -11.73
CA ILE A 24 12.29 -10.38 -10.42
C ILE A 24 12.37 -9.12 -9.57
N GLY A 25 11.21 -8.54 -9.24
CA GLY A 25 11.14 -7.42 -8.31
C GLY A 25 11.71 -7.79 -6.93
N SER A 26 12.13 -6.78 -6.16
CA SER A 26 12.60 -7.01 -4.79
C SER A 26 11.46 -6.87 -3.79
N LYS A 27 11.54 -7.62 -2.69
CA LYS A 27 10.62 -7.46 -1.57
C LYS A 27 10.87 -6.10 -0.91
N GLN A 28 9.81 -5.34 -0.72
CA GLN A 28 9.83 -4.03 -0.09
C GLN A 28 8.68 -3.91 0.90
N GLY A 29 8.88 -3.19 1.98
CA GLY A 29 7.89 -3.10 3.04
C GLY A 29 7.91 -1.77 3.77
N VAL A 30 6.83 -1.51 4.50
CA VAL A 30 6.64 -0.28 5.26
C VAL A 30 5.77 -0.58 6.49
N THR A 31 6.01 0.16 7.57
CA THR A 31 5.13 0.18 8.76
C THR A 31 4.71 1.61 9.04
N VAL A 32 3.41 1.81 9.20
CA VAL A 32 2.81 3.10 9.54
C VAL A 32 2.13 3.01 10.89
N THR A 33 2.36 4.00 11.73
CA THR A 33 1.65 4.18 13.01
C THR A 33 0.93 5.52 13.03
N GLY A 34 -0.07 5.63 13.89
CA GLY A 34 -0.74 6.91 14.14
C GLY A 34 -1.85 6.77 15.16
N LYS A 35 -2.52 7.88 15.45
CA LYS A 35 -3.69 7.96 16.33
C LYS A 35 -4.84 8.65 15.63
N LEU A 36 -6.02 8.05 15.68
CA LEU A 36 -7.24 8.63 15.14
C LEU A 36 -8.11 9.15 16.27
N ILE A 37 -8.62 10.36 16.12
CA ILE A 37 -9.58 10.99 17.04
C ILE A 37 -10.81 11.48 16.28
N CYS A 38 -11.94 11.63 16.96
CA CYS A 38 -13.16 12.24 16.45
C CYS A 38 -13.68 13.21 17.51
N ASN A 39 -13.76 14.50 17.18
CA ASN A 39 -14.20 15.56 18.12
C ASN A 39 -13.43 15.52 19.46
N GLY A 40 -12.11 15.32 19.40
CA GLY A 40 -11.24 15.27 20.58
C GLY A 40 -11.21 13.93 21.33
N GLN A 41 -12.08 12.97 20.98
CA GLN A 41 -12.12 11.65 21.61
C GLN A 41 -11.39 10.59 20.77
N PRO A 42 -10.74 9.59 21.39
CA PRO A 42 -10.18 8.45 20.66
C PRO A 42 -11.20 7.78 19.73
N ALA A 43 -10.84 7.60 18.45
CA ALA A 43 -11.67 6.93 17.48
C ALA A 43 -11.27 5.44 17.41
N SER A 44 -11.89 4.62 18.26
CA SER A 44 -11.65 3.17 18.32
C SER A 44 -12.35 2.39 17.21
N ASN A 45 -11.85 1.19 16.89
CA ASN A 45 -12.45 0.27 15.92
C ASN A 45 -12.61 0.86 14.49
N VAL A 46 -11.82 1.88 14.15
CA VAL A 46 -11.75 2.48 12.82
C VAL A 46 -10.87 1.62 11.93
N LEU A 47 -11.36 1.25 10.75
CA LEU A 47 -10.62 0.42 9.82
C LEU A 47 -9.54 1.24 9.11
N VAL A 48 -8.31 0.74 9.15
CA VAL A 48 -7.17 1.29 8.44
C VAL A 48 -6.60 0.21 7.54
N LYS A 49 -6.47 0.50 6.25
CA LYS A 49 -5.88 -0.41 5.27
C LYS A 49 -4.67 0.22 4.62
N MET A 50 -3.65 -0.58 4.40
CA MET A 50 -2.47 -0.20 3.65
C MET A 50 -2.54 -0.76 2.25
N TYR A 51 -2.24 0.10 1.28
CA TYR A 51 -2.24 -0.23 -0.14
C TYR A 51 -0.93 0.20 -0.79
N GLU A 52 -0.54 -0.53 -1.81
CA GLU A 52 0.38 -0.09 -2.84
C GLU A 52 -0.43 0.66 -3.91
N ASP A 53 -0.10 1.93 -4.16
CA ASP A 53 -0.72 2.78 -5.17
C ASP A 53 -0.19 2.45 -6.57
N GLY A 54 -0.85 1.51 -7.24
CA GLY A 54 -0.46 1.04 -8.55
C GLY A 54 -0.98 1.93 -9.68
N THR A 55 -0.35 1.85 -10.85
CA THR A 55 -0.76 2.65 -12.03
C THR A 55 -2.18 2.36 -12.51
N PHE A 56 -2.64 1.11 -12.38
CA PHE A 56 -3.98 0.69 -12.82
C PHE A 56 -4.88 0.28 -11.66
N TYR A 57 -4.31 -0.38 -10.64
CA TYR A 57 -5.06 -0.89 -9.49
C TYR A 57 -4.22 -0.81 -8.23
N ASP A 58 -4.89 -0.49 -7.13
CA ASP A 58 -4.30 -0.56 -5.79
C ASP A 58 -4.19 -2.01 -5.33
N SER A 59 -3.03 -2.40 -4.80
CA SER A 59 -2.84 -3.71 -4.19
C SER A 59 -2.88 -3.60 -2.67
N LYS A 60 -3.74 -4.38 -2.00
CA LYS A 60 -3.83 -4.38 -0.53
C LYS A 60 -2.60 -5.07 0.06
N MET A 61 -1.89 -4.39 0.96
CA MET A 61 -0.71 -4.93 1.65
C MET A 61 -0.96 -5.25 3.13
N GLY A 62 -1.92 -4.57 3.77
CA GLY A 62 -2.17 -4.73 5.21
C GLY A 62 -3.50 -4.13 5.65
N SER A 63 -4.00 -4.55 6.81
CA SER A 63 -5.22 -4.00 7.39
C SER A 63 -5.27 -4.24 8.89
N VAL A 64 -5.70 -3.22 9.63
CA VAL A 64 -5.90 -3.24 11.07
C VAL A 64 -7.11 -2.40 11.43
N LYS A 65 -7.54 -2.49 12.69
CA LYS A 65 -8.45 -1.50 13.28
C LYS A 65 -7.76 -0.77 14.41
N THR A 66 -8.15 0.48 14.66
CA THR A 66 -7.64 1.22 15.81
C THR A 66 -8.04 0.57 17.13
N GLY A 67 -7.13 0.63 18.11
CA GLY A 67 -7.37 0.22 19.49
C GLY A 67 -8.34 1.16 20.22
N SER A 68 -8.61 0.87 21.50
CA SER A 68 -9.49 1.67 22.35
C SER A 68 -9.00 3.11 22.57
N ASP A 69 -7.70 3.33 22.49
CA ASP A 69 -7.06 4.65 22.59
C ASP A 69 -6.92 5.37 21.23
N GLY A 70 -7.50 4.79 20.17
CA GLY A 70 -7.47 5.32 18.81
C GLY A 70 -6.17 5.07 18.06
N THR A 71 -5.18 4.40 18.66
CA THR A 71 -3.91 4.12 18.00
C THR A 71 -4.01 2.96 17.02
N PHE A 72 -3.16 2.96 15.99
CA PHE A 72 -3.00 1.83 15.08
C PHE A 72 -1.54 1.66 14.68
N ARG A 73 -1.20 0.42 14.32
CA ARG A 73 0.04 0.03 13.65
C ARG A 73 -0.33 -0.87 12.47
N VAL A 74 -0.09 -0.41 11.25
CA VAL A 74 -0.34 -1.21 10.04
C VAL A 74 0.98 -1.40 9.29
N SER A 75 1.25 -2.63 8.92
CA SER A 75 2.44 -3.03 8.18
C SER A 75 2.03 -3.77 6.93
N GLY A 76 2.85 -3.68 5.89
CA GLY A 76 2.64 -4.35 4.62
C GLY A 76 3.93 -4.49 3.84
N ASP A 77 3.96 -5.46 2.94
CA ASP A 77 5.06 -5.66 2.00
C ASP A 77 4.57 -6.20 0.66
N GLN A 78 5.37 -5.96 -0.39
CA GLN A 78 5.11 -6.44 -1.74
C GLN A 78 6.42 -6.62 -2.51
N ASN A 79 6.44 -7.57 -3.45
CA ASN A 79 7.52 -7.71 -4.43
C ASN A 79 7.27 -6.74 -5.60
N LYS A 80 8.13 -5.74 -5.79
CA LYS A 80 8.00 -4.75 -6.86
C LYS A 80 9.38 -4.43 -7.45
N ILE A 81 9.42 -4.18 -8.76
CA ILE A 81 10.66 -3.79 -9.47
C ILE A 81 11.07 -2.36 -9.07
N ARG A 82 10.09 -1.45 -9.05
CA ARG A 82 10.28 -0.06 -8.59
C ARG A 82 9.96 0.05 -7.12
N THR A 83 10.34 1.17 -6.50
CA THR A 83 9.91 1.47 -5.13
C THR A 83 8.39 1.43 -5.03
N ILE A 84 7.85 0.77 -3.99
CA ILE A 84 6.42 0.81 -3.67
C ILE A 84 5.97 2.26 -3.42
N ASP A 85 4.72 2.55 -3.73
CA ASP A 85 4.01 3.80 -3.54
C ASP A 85 2.97 3.60 -2.41
N PRO A 86 3.39 3.46 -1.15
CA PRO A 86 2.48 3.08 -0.08
C PRO A 86 1.49 4.20 0.25
N LYS A 87 0.25 3.81 0.56
CA LYS A 87 -0.78 4.69 1.13
C LYS A 87 -1.58 3.98 2.21
N VAL A 88 -2.12 4.75 3.13
CA VAL A 88 -3.10 4.27 4.12
C VAL A 88 -4.47 4.87 3.84
N ASN A 89 -5.48 4.02 3.79
CA ASN A 89 -6.88 4.38 3.68
C ASN A 89 -7.57 4.18 5.03
N ILE A 90 -8.19 5.23 5.54
CA ILE A 90 -8.92 5.27 6.81
C ILE A 90 -10.41 5.30 6.51
N TYR A 91 -11.17 4.34 7.04
CA TYR A 91 -12.60 4.20 6.80
C TYR A 91 -13.39 4.48 8.09
N HIS A 92 -14.15 5.57 8.13
CA HIS A 92 -14.80 6.04 9.36
C HIS A 92 -16.22 6.59 9.18
N LYS A 93 -16.88 6.82 10.32
CA LYS A 93 -18.23 7.41 10.44
C LYS A 93 -18.27 8.68 11.28
N CYS A 94 -17.11 9.23 11.67
CA CYS A 94 -17.04 10.50 12.42
C CYS A 94 -17.83 11.61 11.70
N ASN A 95 -18.78 12.23 12.41
CA ASN A 95 -19.70 13.26 11.89
C ASN A 95 -20.38 12.86 10.56
N TYR A 96 -20.70 11.57 10.38
CA TYR A 96 -21.25 11.05 9.12
C TYR A 96 -22.23 9.90 9.33
N ASN A 97 -23.48 10.10 8.90
CA ASN A 97 -24.59 9.15 9.08
C ASN A 97 -25.00 8.43 7.78
N GLY A 98 -24.15 8.42 6.75
CA GLY A 98 -24.45 7.70 5.51
C GLY A 98 -24.35 6.18 5.65
N LEU A 99 -24.87 5.44 4.66
CA LEU A 99 -24.82 3.96 4.63
C LEU A 99 -23.37 3.44 4.60
N CYS A 100 -22.51 4.09 3.83
CA CYS A 100 -21.12 3.69 3.59
C CYS A 100 -20.14 4.42 4.53
N SER A 101 -18.85 4.13 4.47
CA SER A 101 -17.86 4.83 5.30
C SER A 101 -17.26 6.00 4.53
N LYS A 102 -16.90 7.09 5.21
CA LYS A 102 -15.95 8.06 4.65
C LYS A 102 -14.58 7.41 4.51
N LYS A 103 -13.87 7.72 3.43
CA LYS A 103 -12.52 7.24 3.13
C LYS A 103 -11.57 8.43 3.00
N VAL A 104 -10.59 8.47 3.90
CA VAL A 104 -9.46 9.39 3.84
C VAL A 104 -8.22 8.61 3.40
N SER A 105 -7.56 9.07 2.36
CA SER A 105 -6.35 8.44 1.82
C SER A 105 -5.13 9.31 2.11
N ILE A 106 -4.08 8.72 2.67
CA ILE A 106 -2.84 9.39 3.02
C ILE A 106 -1.69 8.64 2.35
N ASN A 107 -1.04 9.31 1.40
CA ASN A 107 0.15 8.78 0.75
C ASN A 107 1.32 8.85 1.73
N ILE A 108 2.05 7.75 1.82
CA ILE A 108 3.20 7.60 2.70
C ILE A 108 4.47 7.84 1.88
N PRO A 109 5.39 8.69 2.34
CA PRO A 109 6.61 8.98 1.61
C PRO A 109 7.45 7.73 1.32
N LYS A 110 8.02 7.67 0.10
CA LYS A 110 8.86 6.54 -0.34
C LYS A 110 10.09 6.30 0.52
N ASN A 111 10.60 7.31 1.22
CA ASN A 111 11.71 7.15 2.16
C ASN A 111 11.33 6.40 3.45
N ALA A 112 10.04 6.13 3.69
CA ALA A 112 9.58 5.22 4.73
C ALA A 112 9.67 3.73 4.33
N VAL A 113 9.86 3.45 3.05
CA VAL A 113 9.97 2.09 2.51
C VAL A 113 11.35 1.52 2.80
N VAL A 114 11.38 0.26 3.23
CA VAL A 114 12.61 -0.50 3.43
C VAL A 114 12.64 -1.72 2.50
N SER A 115 13.84 -2.23 2.23
CA SER A 115 13.99 -3.56 1.62
C SER A 115 13.56 -4.64 2.61
N GLY A 116 12.89 -5.68 2.10
CA GLY A 116 12.40 -6.80 2.91
C GLY A 116 11.00 -6.56 3.48
N SER A 117 10.68 -7.24 4.59
CA SER A 117 9.33 -7.20 5.17
C SER A 117 9.06 -5.90 5.91
N GLY A 118 7.81 -5.42 5.78
CA GLY A 118 7.33 -4.24 6.49
C GLY A 118 7.40 -4.39 8.01
N GLN A 119 7.32 -5.61 8.55
CA GLN A 119 7.43 -5.86 9.99
C GLN A 119 8.78 -5.43 10.58
N ASN A 120 9.85 -5.44 9.77
CA ASN A 120 11.19 -5.01 10.15
C ASN A 120 11.43 -3.52 9.86
N ALA A 121 10.47 -2.83 9.22
CA ALA A 121 10.57 -1.41 8.95
C ALA A 121 10.49 -0.61 10.24
N ARG A 122 11.25 0.50 10.30
CA ARG A 122 11.01 1.52 11.31
C ARG A 122 9.60 2.10 11.12
N ASN A 123 8.97 2.46 12.23
CA ASN A 123 7.64 3.06 12.18
C ASN A 123 7.73 4.43 11.51
N TYR A 124 6.91 4.63 10.49
CA TYR A 124 6.59 5.96 9.99
C TYR A 124 5.33 6.44 10.69
N ASP A 125 5.49 7.36 11.63
CA ASP A 125 4.36 7.91 12.38
C ASP A 125 3.70 9.06 11.61
N ILE A 126 2.40 8.93 11.31
CA ILE A 126 1.59 9.98 10.68
C ILE A 126 0.95 10.93 11.70
N GLY A 127 1.24 10.73 12.99
CA GLY A 127 0.77 11.57 14.08
C GLY A 127 -0.68 11.33 14.46
N THR A 128 -1.31 12.38 15.01
CA THR A 128 -2.71 12.34 15.43
C THR A 128 -3.60 13.02 14.39
N ILE A 129 -4.62 12.32 13.91
CA ILE A 129 -5.54 12.79 12.87
C ILE A 129 -6.94 12.93 13.45
N ASN A 130 -7.50 14.13 13.35
CA ASN A 130 -8.90 14.37 13.71
C ASN A 130 -9.83 14.10 12.53
N LEU A 131 -10.58 13.01 12.61
CA LEU A 131 -11.55 12.55 11.60
C LEU A 131 -12.77 13.46 11.48
N ALA A 132 -12.93 14.45 12.37
CA ALA A 132 -13.93 15.49 12.25
C ALA A 132 -13.56 16.56 11.21
N ASN A 133 -12.28 16.63 10.81
CA ASN A 133 -11.82 17.56 9.78
C ASN A 133 -12.34 17.15 8.40
N LYS A 134 -12.46 18.14 7.50
CA LYS A 134 -12.73 17.89 6.08
C LYS A 134 -11.40 17.71 5.35
N PHE A 135 -11.15 16.52 4.80
CA PHE A 135 -9.95 16.24 4.02
C PHE A 135 -10.20 16.49 2.53
N SER A 136 -9.24 17.11 1.85
CA SER A 136 -9.29 17.21 0.39
C SER A 136 -9.17 15.81 -0.22
N GLY A 137 -10.01 15.50 -1.22
CA GLY A 137 -10.06 14.17 -1.84
C GLY A 137 -10.75 13.08 -1.02
N GLU A 138 -11.38 13.42 0.12
CA GLU A 138 -12.23 12.48 0.86
C GLU A 138 -13.38 11.96 -0.02
N SER A 139 -13.63 10.66 0.06
CA SER A 139 -14.69 9.97 -0.69
C SER A 139 -15.54 9.11 0.25
N THR A 140 -16.57 8.46 -0.29
CA THR A 140 -17.36 7.45 0.43
C THR A 140 -17.13 6.07 -0.19
N ASP A 141 -16.99 5.05 0.65
CA ASP A 141 -16.71 3.68 0.22
C ASP A 141 -17.58 2.67 1.00
N CYS A 142 -18.29 1.82 0.27
CA CYS A 142 -19.23 0.85 0.81
C CYS A 142 -18.63 -0.57 0.89
N ILE A 143 -17.50 -0.81 0.22
CA ILE A 143 -16.91 -2.14 0.08
C ILE A 143 -15.47 -2.07 0.59
N HIS A 144 -15.29 -2.47 1.84
CA HIS A 144 -13.98 -2.55 2.48
C HIS A 144 -13.89 -3.77 3.40
#